data_AF-A0AA88MNF9-F1
#
_entry.id   AF-A0AA88MNF9-F1
#
_cell.length_a   1.000
_cell.length_b   1.000
_cell.length_c   1.000
_cell.angle_alpha   90.00
_cell.angle_beta   90.00
_cell.angle_gamma   90.00
#
_symmetry.space_group_name_H-M   'P 1'
#
loop_
_entity.id
_entity.type
_entity.pdbx_description
1 polymer ?
#
loop_
_entity_poly.entity_id
_entity_poly.type
_entity_poly.pdbx_seq_one_letter_code
_entity_poly.pdbx_strand_id
1 'polypeptide(L)'
;MIPMYRGSYRMRIYERENFGGQMYELMDDCDNIMDRYRMSDCMSCHVMDGHWLMYEQPHYRGRMMYLRPGEYRSFREMGMSGTRFMSMRRITDSCY
;
A
#
# COMPACT_ATOMS: atom_id res chain seq x y z
N MET A 1 12.12 2.97 15.88
CA MET A 1 12.29 1.51 15.71
C MET A 1 10.91 0.92 15.55
N ILE A 2 10.59 0.31 14.39
CA ILE A 2 9.31 -0.39 14.20
C ILE A 2 9.49 -1.77 14.86
N PRO A 3 8.72 -2.13 15.90
CA PRO A 3 8.86 -3.43 16.56
C PRO A 3 8.50 -4.55 15.58
N MET A 4 9.14 -5.72 15.74
CA MET A 4 8.84 -6.92 14.95
C MET A 4 7.34 -7.22 15.02
N TYR A 5 6.65 -7.09 13.89
CA TYR A 5 5.24 -7.40 13.81
C TYR A 5 5.07 -8.89 13.49
N ARG A 6 4.70 -9.67 14.49
CA ARG A 6 4.47 -11.13 14.37
C ARG A 6 3.02 -11.50 14.05
N GLY A 7 2.19 -10.52 13.74
CA GLY A 7 0.77 -10.70 13.41
C GLY A 7 0.53 -10.97 11.92
N SER A 8 -0.74 -11.08 11.55
CA SER A 8 -1.17 -11.15 10.15
C SER A 8 -1.00 -9.81 9.45
N TYR A 9 -0.61 -9.79 8.19
CA TYR A 9 -0.59 -8.54 7.42
C TYR A 9 -1.88 -8.42 6.63
N ARG A 10 -2.49 -7.24 6.67
CA ARG A 10 -3.75 -7.03 5.95
C ARG A 10 -3.93 -5.56 5.56
N MET A 11 -4.07 -5.32 4.27
CA MET A 11 -4.31 -3.99 3.71
C MET A 11 -5.38 -4.07 2.62
N ARG A 12 -6.29 -3.10 2.57
CA ARG A 12 -7.22 -2.90 1.46
C ARG A 12 -6.83 -1.69 0.66
N ILE A 13 -6.87 -1.81 -0.66
CA ILE A 13 -6.55 -0.74 -1.59
C ILE A 13 -7.78 -0.45 -2.44
N TYR A 14 -7.94 0.81 -2.82
CA TYR A 14 -9.14 1.30 -3.48
C TYR A 14 -8.77 2.19 -4.68
N GLU A 15 -9.53 2.04 -5.76
CA GLU A 15 -9.28 2.80 -6.99
C GLU A 15 -9.52 4.30 -6.83
N ARG A 16 -10.43 4.69 -5.93
CA ARG A 16 -10.79 6.08 -5.72
C ARG A 16 -10.49 6.52 -4.30
N GLU A 17 -10.49 7.83 -4.10
CA GLU A 17 -10.42 8.44 -2.77
C GLU A 17 -11.64 8.03 -1.92
N ASN A 18 -11.52 8.22 -0.60
CA ASN A 18 -12.57 7.92 0.38
C ASN A 18 -13.09 6.47 0.33
N PHE A 19 -12.21 5.51 0.04
CA PHE A 19 -12.53 4.07 -0.02
C PHE A 19 -13.57 3.70 -1.09
N GLY A 20 -13.65 4.50 -2.15
CA GLY A 20 -14.55 4.26 -3.27
C GLY A 20 -13.93 3.46 -4.41
N GLY A 21 -14.77 3.05 -5.37
CA GLY A 21 -14.33 2.30 -6.55
C GLY A 21 -14.06 0.82 -6.25
N GLN A 22 -13.31 0.16 -7.14
CA GLN A 22 -12.95 -1.24 -6.92
C GLN A 22 -11.98 -1.37 -5.74
N MET A 23 -12.16 -2.44 -4.96
CA MET A 23 -11.38 -2.74 -3.77
C MET A 23 -10.67 -4.08 -3.92
N TYR A 24 -9.40 -4.12 -3.50
CA TYR A 24 -8.65 -5.37 -3.37
C TYR A 24 -8.03 -5.48 -1.99
N GLU A 25 -7.99 -6.70 -1.46
CA GLU A 25 -7.39 -7.01 -0.18
C GLU A 25 -6.05 -7.73 -0.39
N LEU A 26 -5.02 -7.27 0.31
CA LEU A 26 -3.66 -7.77 0.27
C LEU A 26 -3.28 -8.34 1.63
N MET A 27 -2.81 -9.59 1.63
CA MET A 27 -2.21 -10.24 2.78
C MET A 27 -0.71 -10.50 2.59
N ASP A 28 -0.24 -10.41 1.35
CA ASP A 28 1.14 -10.66 0.91
C ASP A 28 1.69 -9.52 0.06
N ASP A 29 3.00 -9.56 -0.18
CA ASP A 29 3.68 -8.61 -1.05
C ASP A 29 3.12 -8.68 -2.48
N CYS A 30 3.11 -7.55 -3.16
CA CYS A 30 2.61 -7.38 -4.52
C CYS A 30 3.65 -6.66 -5.37
N ASP A 31 4.32 -7.40 -6.26
CA ASP A 31 5.36 -6.85 -7.14
C ASP A 31 4.79 -5.95 -8.24
N ASN A 32 3.55 -6.17 -8.67
CA ASN A 32 2.87 -5.36 -9.66
C ASN A 32 1.33 -5.41 -9.49
N ILE A 33 0.74 -4.29 -9.08
CA ILE A 33 -0.70 -4.11 -8.87
C ILE A 33 -1.47 -4.24 -10.19
N MET A 34 -0.91 -3.73 -11.29
CA MET A 34 -1.56 -3.79 -12.60
C MET A 34 -1.67 -5.23 -13.10
N ASP A 35 -0.63 -6.04 -12.92
CA ASP A 35 -0.65 -7.43 -13.38
C ASP A 35 -1.55 -8.29 -12.51
N ARG A 36 -1.50 -8.09 -11.19
CA ARG A 36 -2.25 -8.92 -10.23
C ARG A 36 -3.74 -8.55 -10.15
N TYR A 37 -4.05 -7.26 -10.14
CA TYR A 37 -5.40 -6.76 -9.86
C TYR A 37 -6.00 -5.96 -11.02
N ARG A 38 -5.29 -5.76 -12.13
CA ARG A 38 -5.74 -4.92 -13.26
C ARG A 38 -6.13 -3.50 -12.82
N MET A 39 -5.62 -3.06 -11.66
CA MET A 39 -5.90 -1.76 -11.07
C MET A 39 -4.83 -0.79 -11.57
N SER A 40 -5.26 0.25 -12.29
CA SER A 40 -4.34 1.27 -12.75
C SER A 40 -3.98 2.23 -11.63
N ASP A 41 -4.97 2.72 -10.91
CA ASP A 41 -4.81 3.77 -9.93
C ASP A 41 -5.25 3.28 -8.57
N CYS A 42 -4.42 3.50 -7.56
CA CYS A 42 -4.77 3.31 -6.16
C CYS A 42 -4.72 4.68 -5.51
N MET A 43 -5.86 5.16 -5.00
CA MET A 43 -6.00 6.53 -4.47
C MET A 43 -6.29 6.58 -2.97
N SER A 44 -6.77 5.48 -2.39
CA SER A 44 -6.94 5.34 -0.95
C SER A 44 -6.66 3.91 -0.49
N CYS A 45 -6.32 3.73 0.79
CA CYS A 45 -6.12 2.42 1.37
C CYS A 45 -6.49 2.39 2.85
N HIS A 46 -6.78 1.19 3.35
CA HIS A 46 -6.98 0.92 4.76
C HIS A 46 -6.04 -0.19 5.18
N VAL A 47 -5.04 0.15 5.99
CA VAL A 47 -4.15 -0.82 6.60
C VAL A 47 -4.81 -1.30 7.88
N MET A 48 -5.33 -2.53 7.85
CA MET A 48 -5.94 -3.17 9.02
C MET A 48 -4.85 -3.69 9.95
N ASP A 49 -3.83 -4.35 9.37
CA ASP A 49 -2.80 -5.03 10.13
C ASP A 49 -1.42 -4.96 9.46
N GLY A 50 -0.39 -4.90 10.30
CA GLY A 50 1.01 -4.78 9.91
C GLY A 50 1.40 -3.40 9.36
N HIS A 51 2.66 -3.27 8.99
CA HIS A 51 3.19 -2.07 8.36
C HIS A 51 3.55 -2.38 6.91
N TRP A 52 3.33 -1.41 6.03
CA TRP A 52 3.44 -1.58 4.59
C TRP A 52 4.23 -0.45 3.95
N LEU A 53 4.91 -0.77 2.85
CA LEU A 53 5.50 0.19 1.94
C LEU A 53 4.79 0.09 0.60
N MET A 54 4.31 1.23 0.10
CA MET A 54 3.80 1.37 -1.27
C MET A 54 4.83 2.06 -2.13
N TYR A 55 4.99 1.60 -3.37
CA TYR A 55 6.01 2.08 -4.29
C TYR A 55 5.38 2.53 -5.61
N GLU A 56 5.92 3.59 -6.16
CA GLU A 56 5.50 4.18 -7.44
C GLU A 56 5.72 3.23 -8.64
N GLN A 57 6.76 2.40 -8.60
CA GLN A 57 7.07 1.48 -9.70
C GLN A 57 6.86 0.02 -9.31
N PRO A 58 6.67 -0.88 -10.28
CA PRO A 58 6.72 -2.31 -10.04
C PRO A 58 8.04 -2.75 -9.39
N HIS A 59 8.04 -3.89 -8.73
CA HIS A 59 9.21 -4.51 -8.10
C HIS A 59 9.92 -3.62 -7.06
N TYR A 60 9.14 -2.87 -6.27
CA TYR A 60 9.59 -2.09 -5.10
C TYR A 60 10.57 -0.96 -5.43
N ARG A 61 10.32 -0.24 -6.54
CA ARG A 61 11.19 0.84 -7.03
C ARG A 61 10.50 2.19 -7.01
N GLY A 62 11.29 3.25 -7.17
CA GLY A 62 10.82 4.63 -7.24
C GLY A 62 10.48 5.21 -5.87
N ARG A 63 9.60 6.22 -5.86
CA ARG A 63 9.16 6.86 -4.63
C ARG A 63 8.40 5.86 -3.75
N MET A 64 8.71 5.85 -2.46
CA MET A 64 8.04 4.98 -1.49
C MET A 64 7.18 5.78 -0.50
N MET A 65 6.11 5.15 -0.04
CA MET A 65 5.23 5.65 1.00
C MET A 65 5.10 4.63 2.11
N TYR A 66 5.40 5.06 3.34
CA TYR A 66 5.22 4.26 4.54
C TYR A 66 3.80 4.36 5.06
N LEU A 67 3.21 3.20 5.34
CA LEU A 67 1.86 3.06 5.88
C LEU A 67 1.89 2.23 7.17
N ARG A 68 1.30 2.78 8.22
CA ARG A 68 1.01 2.10 9.48
C ARG A 68 -0.47 1.70 9.53
N PRO A 69 -0.90 0.85 10.46
CA PRO A 69 -2.32 0.57 10.65
C PRO A 69 -3.13 1.87 10.77
N GLY A 70 -4.19 1.98 9.97
CA GLY A 70 -5.00 3.18 9.85
C GLY A 70 -5.67 3.38 8.49
N GLU A 71 -6.49 4.42 8.44
CA GLU A 71 -7.29 4.84 7.31
C GLU A 71 -6.59 5.94 6.50
N TYR A 72 -6.39 5.71 5.20
CA TYR A 72 -5.77 6.66 4.28
C TYR A 72 -6.74 7.00 3.15
N ARG A 73 -7.53 8.05 3.35
CA ARG A 73 -8.64 8.42 2.45
C ARG A 73 -8.20 9.09 1.15
N SER A 74 -7.03 9.73 1.14
CA SER A 74 -6.46 10.36 -0.05
C SER A 74 -4.94 10.33 0.02
N PHE A 75 -4.30 9.74 -0.99
CA PHE A 75 -2.85 9.84 -1.16
C PHE A 75 -2.41 11.23 -1.62
N ARG A 76 -3.29 11.97 -2.30
CA ARG A 76 -3.03 13.33 -2.76
C ARG A 76 -2.79 14.27 -1.59
N GLU A 77 -3.63 14.21 -0.56
CA GLU A 77 -3.50 15.03 0.66
C GLU A 77 -2.21 14.74 1.43
N MET A 78 -1.62 13.55 1.24
CA MET A 78 -0.35 13.16 1.85
C MET A 78 0.88 13.53 1.01
N GLY A 79 0.73 14.40 0.01
CA GLY A 79 1.84 14.86 -0.84
C GLY A 79 2.29 13.84 -1.89
N MET A 80 1.47 12.81 -2.15
CA MET A 80 1.67 11.82 -3.21
C MET A 80 0.78 12.12 -4.43
N SER A 81 0.43 13.40 -4.63
CA SER A 81 -0.35 13.85 -5.78
C SER A 81 0.31 13.44 -7.09
N GLY A 82 -0.44 12.74 -7.95
CA GLY A 82 0.06 12.26 -9.24
C GLY A 82 1.00 11.05 -9.15
N THR A 83 1.30 10.54 -7.95
CA THR A 83 2.03 9.29 -7.78
C THR A 83 1.08 8.12 -7.99
N ARG A 84 1.40 7.27 -8.96
CA ARG A 84 0.67 6.04 -9.22
C ARG A 84 1.41 4.90 -8.52
N PHE A 85 0.79 4.30 -7.52
CA PHE A 85 1.41 3.18 -6.82
C PHE A 85 1.24 1.89 -7.62
N MET A 86 2.34 1.14 -7.78
CA MET A 86 2.42 -0.04 -8.64
C MET A 86 2.92 -1.28 -7.91
N SER A 87 3.57 -1.16 -6.74
CA SER A 87 3.94 -2.32 -5.92
C SER A 87 3.84 -2.04 -4.42
N MET A 88 3.70 -3.11 -3.62
CA MET A 88 3.41 -3.07 -2.19
C MET A 88 4.18 -4.15 -1.45
N ARG A 89 4.89 -3.80 -0.38
CA ARG A 89 5.67 -4.74 0.43
C ARG A 89 5.32 -4.65 1.90
N ARG A 90 5.22 -5.80 2.57
CA ARG A 90 5.11 -5.89 4.02
C ARG A 90 6.46 -5.59 4.66
N ILE A 91 6.44 -4.86 5.77
CA ILE A 91 7.63 -4.70 6.62
C ILE A 91 7.63 -5.87 7.61
N THR A 92 8.33 -6.95 7.24
CA THR A 92 8.38 -8.22 7.99
C THR A 92 9.52 -8.31 8.98
N ASP A 93 10.57 -7.49 8.82
CA ASP A 93 11.73 -7.54 9.69
C ASP A 93 12.21 -6.14 10.07
N SER A 94 12.74 -6.04 11.28
CA SER A 94 13.60 -4.97 11.75
C SER A 94 14.97 -5.06 11.06
N CYS A 95 15.04 -4.85 9.73
CA CYS A 95 16.31 -4.78 9.04
C CYS A 95 16.98 -3.43 9.32
N TYR A 96 17.86 -3.42 10.33
CA TYR A 96 19.16 -2.75 10.24
C TYR A 96 20.15 -3.68 9.53
#